data_AF-A0A069ZJ03-F1
#
_entry.id   AF-A0A069ZJ03-F1
#
_cell.length_a   1.000
_cell.length_b   1.000
_cell.length_c   1.000
_cell.angle_alpha   90.00
_cell.angle_beta   90.00
_cell.angle_gamma   90.00
#
_symmetry.space_group_name_H-M   'P 1'
#
loop_
_entity.id
_entity.type
_entity.pdbx_description
1 polymer ?
#
loop_
_entity_poly.entity_id
_entity_poly.type
_entity_poly.pdbx_seq_one_letter_code
_entity_poly.pdbx_strand_id
1 'polypeptide(L)'
;MKLLRTLTLLLTGLLFSLSASAQKTTEPVAYRLVDSVGRPVTFDKLITRAAGADVVFFGELHNNPISHWMQLRVLEALQQRKGKNLTLGLEMLEADIQLILDEYLAKTISPKSYGDEARLWPNYETDYDPVVYFAKDHGLRVIATNVPRRYADLVNRKGLPALDSLSAEAKRYLPPLPIAFQSTEQSAGMFAAMGALVHGDKKQEKRHLEEAQAIKDATMGYRISQHLCPQHTFLHLNGSYHSLQNGGIIPYLRRYAPKTRIVTITTVLQEDVEALEEAYGGMADFILIVPEDMTRTH
;
A
#
# COMPACT_ATOMS: atom_id res chain seq x y z
N MET A 1 35.43 52.60 -49.57
CA MET A 1 34.78 51.27 -49.71
C MET A 1 35.49 50.10 -49.01
N LYS A 2 36.59 50.29 -48.26
CA LYS A 2 37.21 49.20 -47.47
C LYS A 2 36.94 49.27 -45.95
N LEU A 3 36.52 50.41 -45.40
CA LEU A 3 36.21 50.56 -43.97
C LEU A 3 34.81 50.11 -43.56
N LEU A 4 33.85 49.99 -44.49
CA LEU A 4 32.46 49.61 -44.16
C LEU A 4 32.27 48.09 -44.03
N ARG A 5 33.23 47.29 -44.49
CA ARG A 5 33.17 45.81 -44.45
C ARG A 5 33.74 45.22 -43.15
N THR A 6 34.57 45.97 -42.43
CA THR A 6 35.16 45.53 -41.16
C THR A 6 34.24 45.74 -39.96
N LEU A 7 33.23 46.62 -40.06
CA LEU A 7 32.28 46.88 -38.97
C LEU A 7 31.10 45.90 -38.95
N THR A 8 30.74 45.30 -40.08
CA THR A 8 29.68 44.28 -40.15
C THR A 8 30.13 42.91 -39.62
N LEU A 9 31.45 42.67 -39.60
CA LEU A 9 32.05 41.43 -39.06
C LEU A 9 32.28 41.47 -37.54
N LEU A 10 32.20 42.65 -36.90
CA LEU A 10 32.31 42.79 -35.45
C LEU A 10 30.96 42.88 -34.73
N LEU A 11 29.86 43.06 -35.46
CA LEU A 11 28.50 43.12 -34.89
C LEU A 11 27.68 41.82 -35.09
N THR A 12 28.21 40.86 -35.85
CA THR A 12 27.62 39.52 -36.00
C THR A 12 28.24 38.48 -35.06
N GLY A 13 29.36 38.82 -34.41
CA GLY A 13 30.03 37.98 -33.42
C GLY A 13 29.56 38.15 -31.96
N LEU A 14 28.61 39.06 -31.69
CA LEU A 14 28.19 39.41 -30.33
C LEU A 14 26.67 39.23 -30.07
N LEU A 15 26.00 38.41 -30.89
CA LEU A 15 24.59 38.03 -30.69
C LEU A 15 24.35 36.53 -30.80
N PHE A 16 25.41 35.72 -30.85
CA PHE A 16 25.37 34.35 -30.34
C PHE A 16 25.80 34.36 -28.87
N SER A 17 25.17 35.22 -28.08
CA SER A 17 24.97 34.94 -26.67
C SER A 17 24.21 33.62 -26.65
N LEU A 18 24.93 32.55 -26.32
CA LEU A 18 24.37 31.24 -26.06
C LEU A 18 23.18 31.42 -25.12
N SER A 19 21.98 31.46 -25.68
CA SER A 19 20.82 30.84 -25.07
C SER A 19 21.06 29.34 -25.15
N ALA A 20 22.09 28.86 -24.45
CA ALA A 20 22.07 27.55 -23.87
C ALA A 20 20.96 27.61 -22.84
N SER A 21 19.71 27.52 -23.32
CA SER A 21 18.69 26.88 -22.53
C SER A 21 19.28 25.51 -22.29
N ALA A 22 19.86 25.33 -21.11
CA ALA A 22 20.15 24.03 -20.58
C ALA A 22 18.78 23.35 -20.55
N GLN A 23 18.41 22.68 -21.63
CA GLN A 23 17.53 21.54 -21.56
C GLN A 23 18.25 20.66 -20.57
N LYS A 24 17.83 20.78 -19.30
CA LYS A 24 18.03 19.74 -18.29
C LYS A 24 17.43 18.52 -18.97
N THR A 25 18.26 17.75 -19.66
CA THR A 25 17.97 16.37 -19.99
C THR A 25 18.00 15.68 -18.64
N THR A 26 16.95 15.86 -17.86
CA THR A 26 16.73 15.09 -16.64
C THR A 26 16.60 13.66 -17.11
N GLU A 27 17.54 12.83 -16.70
CA GLU A 27 17.43 11.39 -16.87
C GLU A 27 16.05 10.93 -16.39
N PRO A 28 15.43 9.93 -17.04
CA PRO A 28 14.13 9.45 -16.63
C PRO A 28 14.18 8.99 -15.16
N VAL A 29 13.19 9.44 -14.39
CA VAL A 29 13.08 9.17 -12.97
C VAL A 29 12.02 8.11 -12.75
N ALA A 30 12.42 6.93 -12.25
CA ALA A 30 11.47 5.85 -11.98
C ALA A 30 10.57 6.14 -10.76
N TYR A 31 11.07 6.91 -9.78
CA TYR A 31 10.30 7.37 -8.62
C TYR A 31 11.01 8.48 -7.83
N ARG A 32 10.26 9.13 -6.94
CA ARG A 32 10.78 9.97 -5.85
C ARG A 32 10.22 9.53 -4.51
N LEU A 33 11.03 9.68 -3.46
CA LEU A 33 10.61 9.45 -2.08
C LEU A 33 10.63 10.78 -1.32
N VAL A 34 9.47 11.16 -0.77
CA VAL A 34 9.30 12.42 -0.04
C VAL A 34 8.61 12.18 1.31
N ASP A 35 8.69 13.16 2.20
CA ASP A 35 7.87 13.19 3.42
C ASP A 35 6.45 13.72 3.16
N SER A 36 5.63 13.78 4.21
CA SER A 36 4.24 14.22 4.18
C SER A 36 3.99 15.62 3.60
N VAL A 37 5.03 16.45 3.46
CA VAL A 37 4.93 17.82 2.90
C VAL A 37 5.72 17.98 1.60
N GLY A 38 6.16 16.87 0.98
CA GLY A 38 6.83 16.88 -0.31
C GLY A 38 8.34 17.12 -0.26
N ARG A 39 8.98 17.12 0.92
CA ARG A 39 10.44 17.28 1.00
C ARG A 39 11.12 15.95 0.70
N PRO A 40 12.18 15.93 -0.14
CA PRO A 40 12.94 14.71 -0.41
C PRO A 40 13.43 14.01 0.86
N VAL A 41 13.27 12.70 0.91
CA VAL A 41 13.69 11.83 2.01
C VAL A 41 14.58 10.72 1.49
N THR A 42 15.64 10.42 2.22
CA THR A 42 16.47 9.24 1.94
C THR A 42 15.79 7.97 2.40
N PHE A 43 16.04 6.88 1.69
CA PHE A 43 15.53 5.56 2.07
C PHE A 43 15.92 5.16 3.51
N ASP A 44 17.17 5.42 3.93
CA ASP A 44 17.61 5.10 5.30
C ASP A 44 16.84 5.90 6.38
N LYS A 45 16.43 7.15 6.10
CA LYS A 45 15.59 7.93 7.02
C LYS A 45 14.19 7.34 7.14
N LEU A 46 13.60 6.86 6.04
CA LEU A 46 12.35 6.09 6.08
C LEU A 46 12.51 4.84 6.94
N ILE A 47 13.54 4.03 6.69
CA ILE A 47 13.77 2.77 7.42
C ILE A 47 14.03 3.02 8.91
N THR A 48 14.77 4.07 9.26
CA THR A 48 15.01 4.47 10.66
C THR A 48 13.69 4.77 11.38
N ARG A 49 12.77 5.50 10.73
CA ARG A 49 11.45 5.78 11.30
C ARG A 49 10.58 4.54 11.39
N ALA A 50 10.56 3.73 10.32
CA ALA A 50 9.81 2.48 10.26
C ALA A 50 10.25 1.46 11.32
N ALA A 51 11.55 1.30 11.57
CA ALA A 51 12.09 0.38 12.56
C ALA A 51 11.74 0.75 14.03
N GLY A 52 11.44 2.02 14.28
CA GLY A 52 10.98 2.53 15.59
C GLY A 52 9.47 2.39 15.83
N ALA A 53 8.70 2.06 14.79
CA ALA A 53 7.25 1.87 14.87
C ALA A 53 6.90 0.45 15.34
N ASP A 54 5.71 0.33 15.94
CA ASP A 54 5.10 -0.97 16.24
C ASP A 54 4.45 -1.54 14.96
N VAL A 55 3.84 -0.67 14.14
CA VAL A 55 3.23 -1.04 12.84
C VAL A 55 3.65 -0.07 11.75
N VAL A 56 4.01 -0.61 10.59
CA VAL A 56 4.30 0.13 9.37
C VAL A 56 3.28 -0.29 8.33
N PHE A 57 2.45 0.63 7.85
CA PHE A 57 1.54 0.39 6.73
C PHE A 57 2.19 0.85 5.43
N PHE A 58 2.23 -0.03 4.45
CA PHE A 58 2.67 0.27 3.09
C PHE A 58 1.46 0.21 2.17
N GLY A 59 0.90 1.40 1.90
CA GLY A 59 -0.15 1.64 0.94
C GLY A 59 0.36 1.56 -0.50
N GLU A 60 -0.14 0.59 -1.24
CA GLU A 60 0.31 0.24 -2.58
C GLU A 60 -0.77 0.44 -3.63
N LEU A 61 -0.35 0.47 -4.90
CA LEU A 61 -1.25 0.34 -6.04
C LEU A 61 -1.03 -1.06 -6.59
N HIS A 62 -2.07 -1.91 -6.53
CA HIS A 62 -2.00 -3.36 -6.69
C HIS A 62 -1.37 -3.90 -7.99
N ASN A 63 -1.07 -3.04 -8.96
CA ASN A 63 -0.44 -3.38 -10.22
C ASN A 63 0.72 -2.43 -10.57
N ASN A 64 1.37 -1.85 -9.56
CA ASN A 64 2.46 -0.91 -9.77
C ASN A 64 3.81 -1.57 -9.42
N PRO A 65 4.69 -1.82 -10.40
CA PRO A 65 5.93 -2.56 -10.17
C PRO A 65 6.87 -1.85 -9.19
N ILE A 66 6.85 -0.52 -9.16
CA ILE A 66 7.68 0.27 -8.25
C ILE A 66 7.20 0.12 -6.80
N SER A 67 5.89 0.02 -6.58
CA SER A 67 5.31 -0.30 -5.26
C SER A 67 5.84 -1.64 -4.77
N HIS A 68 5.68 -2.71 -5.55
CA HIS A 68 6.10 -4.07 -5.17
C HIS A 68 7.60 -4.18 -4.96
N TRP A 69 8.39 -3.55 -5.83
CA TRP A 69 9.85 -3.48 -5.64
C TRP A 69 10.21 -2.75 -4.34
N MET A 70 9.58 -1.61 -4.05
CA MET A 70 9.86 -0.84 -2.84
C MET A 70 9.41 -1.58 -1.57
N GLN A 71 8.31 -2.33 -1.61
CA GLN A 71 7.86 -3.19 -0.51
C GLN A 71 8.94 -4.22 -0.14
N LEU A 72 9.54 -4.89 -1.14
CA LEU A 72 10.64 -5.82 -0.93
C LEU A 72 11.87 -5.12 -0.32
N ARG A 73 12.25 -3.95 -0.84
CA ARG A 73 13.37 -3.17 -0.30
C ARG A 73 13.14 -2.77 1.16
N VAL A 74 11.93 -2.31 1.51
CA VAL A 74 11.55 -1.97 2.89
C VAL A 74 11.60 -3.19 3.79
N LEU A 75 11.06 -4.33 3.35
CA LEU A 75 11.07 -5.59 4.09
C LEU A 75 12.51 -6.05 4.39
N GLU A 76 13.38 -6.06 3.38
CA GLU A 76 14.80 -6.41 3.51
C GLU A 76 15.52 -5.50 4.51
N ALA A 77 15.36 -4.18 4.37
CA ALA A 77 16.04 -3.21 5.23
C ALA A 77 15.53 -3.26 6.68
N LEU A 78 14.23 -3.48 6.88
CA LEU A 78 13.68 -3.72 8.21
C LEU A 78 14.19 -5.04 8.80
N GLN A 79 14.29 -6.10 8.00
CA GLN A 79 14.85 -7.38 8.43
C GLN A 79 16.31 -7.22 8.88
N GLN A 80 17.11 -6.42 8.19
CA GLN A 80 18.48 -6.12 8.60
C GLN A 80 18.57 -5.38 9.94
N ARG A 81 17.60 -4.49 10.24
CA ARG A 81 17.56 -3.70 11.49
C ARG A 81 16.93 -4.46 12.67
N LYS A 82 15.97 -5.34 12.40
CA LYS A 82 15.11 -5.98 13.41
C LYS A 82 15.36 -7.49 13.56
N GLY A 83 16.07 -8.10 12.62
CA GLY A 83 16.22 -9.56 12.53
C GLY A 83 14.85 -10.24 12.45
N LYS A 84 14.62 -11.22 13.32
CA LYS A 84 13.34 -11.94 13.44
C LYS A 84 12.27 -11.18 14.23
N ASN A 85 12.58 -10.00 14.77
CA ASN A 85 11.61 -9.12 15.42
C ASN A 85 10.82 -8.31 14.38
N LEU A 86 10.42 -8.97 13.30
CA LEU A 86 9.70 -8.43 12.15
C LEU A 86 8.63 -9.43 11.73
N THR A 87 7.41 -8.94 11.59
CA THR A 87 6.27 -9.69 11.08
C THR A 87 5.78 -9.03 9.80
N LEU A 88 5.53 -9.82 8.77
CA LEU A 88 4.89 -9.38 7.53
C LEU A 88 3.40 -9.68 7.60
N GLY A 89 2.55 -8.74 7.22
CA GLY A 89 1.12 -8.98 7.02
C GLY A 89 0.71 -8.55 5.62
N LEU A 90 -0.23 -9.29 5.03
CA LEU A 90 -0.65 -9.09 3.65
C LEU A 90 -2.17 -8.98 3.58
N GLU A 91 -2.68 -7.93 2.94
CA GLU A 91 -4.10 -7.82 2.55
C GLU A 91 -4.49 -8.91 1.52
N MET A 92 -3.56 -9.30 0.67
CA MET A 92 -3.81 -10.19 -0.46
C MET A 92 -4.10 -11.63 0.00
N LEU A 93 -3.79 -11.95 1.25
CA LEU A 93 -3.99 -13.25 1.87
C LEU A 93 -5.13 -13.21 2.89
N GLU A 94 -6.09 -14.12 2.71
CA GLU A 94 -7.30 -14.23 3.54
C GLU A 94 -7.04 -15.01 4.83
N ALA A 95 -7.60 -14.58 5.96
CA ALA A 95 -7.29 -15.14 7.28
C ALA A 95 -7.56 -16.64 7.43
N ASP A 96 -8.43 -17.22 6.58
CA ASP A 96 -8.75 -18.65 6.57
C ASP A 96 -7.77 -19.52 5.79
N ILE A 97 -6.82 -18.93 5.05
CA ILE A 97 -5.71 -19.68 4.42
C ILE A 97 -4.44 -19.72 5.29
N GLN A 98 -4.49 -19.17 6.52
CA GLN A 98 -3.30 -19.06 7.38
C GLN A 98 -2.61 -20.42 7.59
N LEU A 99 -3.36 -21.52 7.71
CA LEU A 99 -2.77 -22.86 7.85
C LEU A 99 -1.89 -23.24 6.66
N ILE A 100 -2.41 -23.05 5.43
CA ILE A 100 -1.71 -23.35 4.19
C ILE A 100 -0.46 -22.45 4.05
N LEU A 101 -0.60 -21.17 4.42
CA LEU A 101 0.52 -20.23 4.46
C LEU A 101 1.60 -20.69 5.46
N ASP A 102 1.22 -21.06 6.69
CA ASP A 102 2.16 -21.50 7.72
C ASP A 102 2.92 -22.76 7.27
N GLU A 103 2.23 -23.73 6.67
CA GLU A 103 2.84 -24.94 6.11
C GLU A 103 3.80 -24.63 4.94
N TYR A 104 3.47 -23.66 4.10
CA TYR A 104 4.36 -23.21 3.02
C TYR A 104 5.63 -22.55 3.56
N LEU A 105 5.49 -21.67 4.55
CA LEU A 105 6.61 -21.00 5.22
C LEU A 105 7.50 -22.01 5.96
N ALA A 106 6.90 -23.02 6.58
CA ALA A 106 7.61 -24.10 7.26
C ALA A 106 8.27 -25.11 6.32
N LYS A 107 8.10 -24.97 4.99
CA LYS A 107 8.57 -25.91 3.96
C LYS A 107 7.92 -27.30 4.07
N THR A 108 6.74 -27.40 4.69
CA THR A 108 5.94 -28.63 4.80
C THR A 108 5.28 -28.96 3.47
N ILE A 109 4.75 -27.95 2.77
CA ILE A 109 4.14 -28.10 1.44
C ILE A 109 5.00 -27.45 0.35
N SER A 110 4.86 -27.96 -0.87
CA SER A 110 5.56 -27.44 -2.05
C SER A 110 5.02 -26.06 -2.48
N PRO A 111 5.81 -25.23 -3.19
CA PRO A 111 5.29 -23.99 -3.79
C PRO A 111 4.09 -24.24 -4.71
N LYS A 112 4.05 -25.38 -5.41
CA LYS A 112 2.92 -25.77 -6.25
C LYS A 112 1.65 -25.99 -5.42
N SER A 113 1.74 -26.78 -4.35
CA SER A 113 0.62 -27.03 -3.43
C SER A 113 0.11 -25.73 -2.82
N TYR A 114 1.02 -24.84 -2.39
CA TYR A 114 0.66 -23.52 -1.90
C TYR A 114 -0.10 -22.71 -2.96
N GLY A 115 0.40 -22.65 -4.19
CA GLY A 115 -0.28 -21.94 -5.29
C GLY A 115 -1.67 -22.49 -5.62
N ASP A 116 -1.83 -23.81 -5.63
CA ASP A 116 -3.09 -24.47 -5.94
C ASP A 116 -4.15 -24.28 -4.83
N GLU A 117 -3.73 -24.20 -3.56
CA GLU A 117 -4.64 -24.26 -2.41
C GLU A 117 -4.89 -22.90 -1.72
N ALA A 118 -3.96 -21.95 -1.81
CA ALA A 118 -4.00 -20.68 -1.07
C ALA A 118 -4.89 -19.59 -1.72
N ARG A 119 -5.58 -19.88 -2.84
CA ARG A 119 -6.45 -18.91 -3.54
C ARG A 119 -5.76 -17.56 -3.80
N LEU A 120 -4.55 -17.62 -4.34
CA LEU A 120 -3.70 -16.46 -4.58
C LEU A 120 -4.30 -15.54 -5.65
N TRP A 121 -3.95 -14.25 -5.58
CA TRP A 121 -4.38 -13.28 -6.60
C TRP A 121 -3.70 -13.58 -7.95
N PRO A 122 -4.30 -13.20 -9.09
CA PRO A 122 -3.74 -13.49 -10.41
C PRO A 122 -2.32 -12.94 -10.62
N ASN A 123 -2.01 -11.81 -9.98
CA ASN A 123 -0.70 -11.15 -10.04
C ASN A 123 0.29 -11.62 -8.97
N TYR A 124 -0.04 -12.65 -8.18
CA TYR A 124 0.76 -13.05 -7.02
C TYR A 124 2.21 -13.37 -7.39
N GLU A 125 2.44 -14.14 -8.46
CA GLU A 125 3.79 -14.58 -8.84
C GLU A 125 4.74 -13.41 -9.07
N THR A 126 4.26 -12.32 -9.68
CA THR A 126 5.09 -11.14 -9.96
C THR A 126 5.16 -10.19 -8.77
N ASP A 127 4.04 -10.01 -8.07
CA ASP A 127 3.85 -8.82 -7.22
C ASP A 127 4.02 -9.14 -5.73
N TYR A 128 3.75 -10.37 -5.31
CA TYR A 128 3.68 -10.76 -3.89
C TYR A 128 4.56 -11.97 -3.53
N ASP A 129 4.86 -12.87 -4.47
CA ASP A 129 5.81 -13.96 -4.20
C ASP A 129 7.18 -13.46 -3.71
N PRO A 130 7.78 -12.40 -4.26
CA PRO A 130 9.09 -11.95 -3.79
C PRO A 130 9.16 -11.62 -2.29
N VAL A 131 8.12 -10.97 -1.73
CA VAL A 131 8.07 -10.64 -0.30
C VAL A 131 7.76 -11.85 0.58
N VAL A 132 6.90 -12.76 0.12
CA VAL A 132 6.57 -13.98 0.87
C VAL A 132 7.74 -14.97 0.85
N TYR A 133 8.38 -15.13 -0.31
CA TYR A 133 9.59 -15.94 -0.46
C TYR A 133 10.73 -15.40 0.41
N PHE A 134 10.96 -14.08 0.41
CA PHE A 134 11.95 -13.47 1.29
C PHE A 134 11.66 -13.76 2.77
N ALA A 135 10.40 -13.59 3.19
CA ALA A 135 9.97 -13.88 4.56
C ALA A 135 10.19 -15.35 4.92
N LYS A 136 9.86 -16.28 4.01
CA LYS A 136 10.10 -17.72 4.17
C LYS A 136 11.59 -18.04 4.34
N ASP A 137 12.45 -17.50 3.49
CA ASP A 137 13.89 -17.79 3.51
C ASP A 137 14.56 -17.27 4.79
N HIS A 138 14.09 -16.14 5.31
CA HIS A 138 14.61 -15.52 6.55
C HIS A 138 13.89 -15.99 7.82
N GLY A 139 12.90 -16.88 7.71
CA GLY A 139 12.11 -17.39 8.83
C GLY A 139 11.31 -16.31 9.56
N LEU A 140 10.77 -15.33 8.82
CA LEU A 140 9.87 -14.31 9.32
C LEU A 140 8.44 -14.86 9.42
N ARG A 141 7.66 -14.29 10.34
CA ARG A 141 6.23 -14.59 10.44
C ARG A 141 5.47 -13.85 9.34
N VAL A 142 4.59 -14.54 8.61
CA VAL A 142 3.67 -13.92 7.65
C VAL A 142 2.24 -14.16 8.10
N ILE A 143 1.45 -13.09 8.20
CA ILE A 143 0.06 -13.14 8.65
C ILE A 143 -0.87 -12.82 7.49
N ALA A 144 -1.79 -13.73 7.19
CA ALA A 144 -2.95 -13.47 6.36
C ALA A 144 -3.95 -12.63 7.16
N THR A 145 -4.15 -11.40 6.72
CA THR A 145 -4.85 -10.37 7.52
C THR A 145 -6.26 -10.07 7.06
N ASN A 146 -6.57 -10.36 5.80
CA ASN A 146 -7.83 -9.94 5.22
C ASN A 146 -8.97 -10.87 5.60
N VAL A 147 -10.19 -10.36 5.52
CA VAL A 147 -11.38 -11.19 5.68
C VAL A 147 -11.49 -12.16 4.49
N PRO A 148 -11.91 -13.43 4.71
CA PRO A 148 -12.26 -14.30 3.60
C PRO A 148 -13.29 -13.64 2.68
N ARG A 149 -13.02 -13.59 1.37
CA ARG A 149 -13.82 -12.79 0.41
C ARG A 149 -15.30 -13.14 0.44
N ARG A 150 -15.65 -14.42 0.66
CA ARG A 150 -17.03 -14.88 0.82
C ARG A 150 -17.82 -14.14 1.91
N TYR A 151 -17.15 -13.64 2.96
CA TYR A 151 -17.80 -12.87 4.03
C TYR A 151 -17.90 -11.38 3.69
N ALA A 152 -16.90 -10.80 3.00
CA ALA A 152 -17.04 -9.48 2.41
C ALA A 152 -18.20 -9.45 1.40
N ASP A 153 -18.32 -10.47 0.55
CA ASP A 153 -19.42 -10.62 -0.41
C ASP A 153 -20.78 -10.81 0.27
N LEU A 154 -20.81 -11.51 1.42
CA LEU A 154 -22.02 -11.65 2.23
C LEU A 154 -22.50 -10.28 2.72
N VAL A 155 -21.58 -9.46 3.24
CA VAL A 155 -21.87 -8.10 3.67
C VAL A 155 -22.30 -7.22 2.49
N ASN A 156 -21.63 -7.33 1.34
CA ASN A 156 -22.02 -6.58 0.15
C ASN A 156 -23.47 -6.90 -0.31
N ARG A 157 -23.90 -8.16 -0.16
CA ARG A 157 -25.27 -8.56 -0.53
C ARG A 157 -26.32 -8.24 0.54
N LYS A 158 -25.98 -8.36 1.82
CA LYS A 158 -26.96 -8.43 2.91
C LYS A 158 -26.69 -7.49 4.10
N GLY A 159 -25.64 -6.67 4.03
CA GLY A 159 -25.18 -5.79 5.08
C GLY A 159 -24.48 -6.49 6.25
N LEU A 160 -23.90 -5.71 7.16
CA LEU A 160 -23.17 -6.21 8.34
C LEU A 160 -23.96 -7.19 9.23
N PRO A 161 -25.28 -7.00 9.49
CA PRO A 161 -26.04 -7.93 10.34
C PRO A 161 -26.05 -9.37 9.81
N ALA A 162 -25.78 -9.60 8.53
CA ALA A 162 -25.70 -10.94 7.96
C ALA A 162 -24.59 -11.79 8.60
N LEU A 163 -23.54 -11.16 9.14
CA LEU A 163 -22.44 -11.85 9.82
C LEU A 163 -22.89 -12.53 11.13
N ASP A 164 -23.98 -12.07 11.76
CA ASP A 164 -24.49 -12.65 13.00
C ASP A 164 -24.97 -14.09 12.81
N SER A 165 -25.41 -14.43 11.59
CA SER A 165 -25.88 -15.77 11.21
C SER A 165 -24.76 -16.80 10.99
N LEU A 166 -23.49 -16.36 10.96
CA LEU A 166 -22.36 -17.25 10.72
C LEU A 166 -22.10 -18.19 11.90
N SER A 167 -21.58 -19.37 11.60
CA SER A 167 -21.15 -20.35 12.61
C SER A 167 -20.01 -19.82 13.48
N ALA A 168 -19.81 -20.42 14.65
CA ALA A 168 -18.71 -20.07 15.54
C ALA A 168 -17.33 -20.23 14.84
N GLU A 169 -17.17 -21.27 14.02
CA GLU A 169 -15.95 -21.50 13.25
C GLU A 169 -15.68 -20.38 12.23
N ALA A 170 -16.70 -19.99 11.47
CA ALA A 170 -16.60 -18.88 10.52
C ALA A 170 -16.22 -17.56 11.20
N LYS A 171 -16.79 -17.31 12.39
CA LYS A 171 -16.51 -16.09 13.18
C LYS A 171 -15.07 -16.02 13.69
N ARG A 172 -14.29 -17.11 13.69
CA ARG A 172 -12.86 -17.09 14.05
C ARG A 172 -12.00 -16.29 13.06
N TYR A 173 -12.49 -16.09 11.84
CA TYR A 173 -11.82 -15.31 10.80
C TYR A 173 -12.24 -13.82 10.80
N LEU A 174 -13.11 -13.42 11.74
CA LEU A 174 -13.68 -12.08 11.82
C LEU A 174 -13.20 -11.35 13.08
N PRO A 175 -13.27 -10.00 13.10
CA PRO A 175 -13.13 -9.23 14.32
C PRO A 175 -14.33 -9.47 15.26
N PRO A 176 -14.24 -9.06 16.53
CA PRO A 176 -15.40 -8.98 17.41
C PRO A 176 -16.54 -8.19 16.75
N LEU A 177 -17.72 -8.79 16.68
CA LEU A 177 -18.94 -8.20 16.11
C LEU A 177 -19.82 -7.60 17.23
N PRO A 178 -20.60 -6.54 16.94
CA PRO A 178 -20.62 -5.79 15.68
C PRO A 178 -19.37 -4.90 15.52
N ILE A 179 -18.90 -4.75 14.28
CA ILE A 179 -17.87 -3.74 13.99
C ILE A 179 -18.51 -2.36 14.10
N ALA A 180 -17.74 -1.39 14.59
CA ALA A 180 -18.21 -0.02 14.67
C ALA A 180 -17.94 0.70 13.35
N PHE A 181 -18.89 0.53 12.44
CA PHE A 181 -18.94 1.18 11.14
C PHE A 181 -19.74 2.48 11.22
N GLN A 182 -19.20 3.55 10.62
CA GLN A 182 -19.88 4.81 10.38
C GLN A 182 -19.53 5.28 8.98
N SER A 183 -20.54 5.47 8.12
CA SER A 183 -20.36 6.06 6.80
C SER A 183 -20.09 7.57 6.96
N THR A 184 -19.09 8.08 6.26
CA THR A 184 -18.78 9.52 6.19
C THR A 184 -19.10 10.05 4.79
N GLU A 185 -19.27 11.36 4.64
CA GLU A 185 -19.50 11.96 3.31
C GLU A 185 -18.32 11.67 2.35
N GLN A 186 -17.09 11.63 2.88
CA GLN A 186 -15.90 11.31 2.12
C GLN A 186 -15.85 9.84 1.68
N SER A 187 -16.20 8.90 2.56
CA SER A 187 -16.29 7.47 2.19
C SER A 187 -17.40 7.28 1.14
N ALA A 188 -18.57 7.86 1.38
CA ALA A 188 -19.71 7.77 0.47
C ALA A 188 -19.42 8.34 -0.92
N GLY A 189 -18.71 9.47 -1.00
CA GLY A 189 -18.28 10.06 -2.28
C GLY A 189 -17.33 9.14 -3.07
N MET A 190 -16.36 8.53 -2.38
CA MET A 190 -15.41 7.59 -2.99
C MET A 190 -16.10 6.31 -3.49
N PHE A 191 -16.96 5.71 -2.66
CA PHE A 191 -17.70 4.51 -3.06
C PHE A 191 -18.78 4.80 -4.11
N ALA A 192 -19.32 6.02 -4.17
CA ALA A 192 -20.18 6.43 -5.27
C ALA A 192 -19.40 6.47 -6.60
N ALA A 193 -18.16 6.97 -6.60
CA ALA A 193 -17.30 6.97 -7.77
C ALA A 193 -16.88 5.54 -8.20
N MET A 194 -16.51 4.68 -7.24
CA MET A 194 -16.21 3.27 -7.53
C MET A 194 -17.46 2.49 -7.98
N GLY A 195 -18.61 2.74 -7.34
CA GLY A 195 -19.88 2.10 -7.66
C GLY A 195 -20.34 2.43 -9.08
N ALA A 196 -20.20 3.69 -9.51
CA ALA A 196 -20.55 4.11 -10.88
C ALA A 196 -19.78 3.36 -11.98
N LEU A 197 -18.59 2.83 -11.67
CA LEU A 197 -17.77 2.02 -12.58
C LEU A 197 -18.19 0.53 -12.61
N VAL A 198 -18.92 0.06 -11.61
CA VAL A 198 -19.16 -1.38 -11.38
C VAL A 198 -20.65 -1.73 -11.41
N HIS A 199 -21.51 -1.05 -10.65
CA HIS A 199 -22.95 -1.33 -10.50
C HIS A 199 -23.77 -0.04 -10.49
N GLY A 200 -24.89 -0.01 -11.22
CA GLY A 200 -25.75 1.17 -11.39
C GLY A 200 -26.27 1.83 -10.09
N ASP A 201 -27.01 2.92 -10.26
CA ASP A 201 -27.18 4.01 -9.28
C ASP A 201 -28.12 3.71 -8.07
N LYS A 202 -27.95 2.60 -7.36
CA LYS A 202 -28.77 2.26 -6.17
C LYS A 202 -28.08 2.58 -4.85
N LYS A 203 -28.70 3.46 -4.06
CA LYS A 203 -28.18 3.93 -2.75
C LYS A 203 -27.92 2.81 -1.72
N GLN A 204 -28.74 1.76 -1.71
CA GLN A 204 -28.56 0.63 -0.78
C GLN A 204 -27.37 -0.26 -1.17
N GLU A 205 -27.14 -0.44 -2.47
CA GLU A 205 -25.97 -1.18 -3.00
C GLU A 205 -24.68 -0.41 -2.65
N LYS A 206 -24.69 0.93 -2.73
CA LYS A 206 -23.55 1.78 -2.29
C LYS A 206 -23.22 1.59 -0.81
N ARG A 207 -24.21 1.59 0.09
CA ARG A 207 -23.97 1.39 1.53
C ARG A 207 -23.36 0.03 1.85
N HIS A 208 -23.85 -1.04 1.22
CA HIS A 208 -23.30 -2.37 1.47
C HIS A 208 -21.86 -2.53 0.94
N LEU A 209 -21.48 -1.79 -0.11
CA LEU A 209 -20.08 -1.71 -0.55
C LEU A 209 -19.19 -1.08 0.52
N GLU A 210 -19.63 0.02 1.16
CA GLU A 210 -18.88 0.63 2.27
C GLU A 210 -18.76 -0.33 3.46
N GLU A 211 -19.86 -1.02 3.79
CA GLU A 211 -19.90 -2.01 4.86
C GLU A 211 -18.97 -3.21 4.57
N ALA A 212 -18.91 -3.64 3.31
CA ALA A 212 -18.02 -4.72 2.86
C ALA A 212 -16.54 -4.30 2.97
N GLN A 213 -16.23 -3.05 2.65
CA GLN A 213 -14.89 -2.52 2.86
C GLN A 213 -14.55 -2.39 4.35
N ALA A 214 -15.52 -1.91 5.15
CA ALA A 214 -15.35 -1.76 6.59
C ALA A 214 -15.05 -3.09 7.29
N ILE A 215 -15.66 -4.21 6.87
CA ILE A 215 -15.32 -5.52 7.43
C ILE A 215 -13.91 -5.99 7.02
N LYS A 216 -13.42 -5.65 5.82
CA LYS A 216 -12.02 -5.90 5.44
C LYS A 216 -11.07 -5.15 6.39
N ASP A 217 -11.29 -3.85 6.54
CA ASP A 217 -10.48 -2.97 7.41
C ASP A 217 -10.51 -3.42 8.87
N ALA A 218 -11.70 -3.71 9.40
CA ALA A 218 -11.87 -4.17 10.77
C ALA A 218 -11.18 -5.51 11.03
N THR A 219 -11.24 -6.42 10.05
CA THR A 219 -10.55 -7.72 10.14
C THR A 219 -9.05 -7.53 10.12
N MET A 220 -8.50 -6.77 9.19
CA MET A 220 -7.06 -6.49 9.13
C MET A 220 -6.57 -5.81 10.42
N GLY A 221 -7.29 -4.79 10.92
CA GLY A 221 -6.93 -4.10 12.15
C GLY A 221 -6.94 -5.00 13.38
N TYR A 222 -7.94 -5.90 13.47
CA TYR A 222 -8.00 -6.89 14.54
C TYR A 222 -6.88 -7.92 14.43
N ARG A 223 -6.62 -8.46 13.23
CA ARG A 223 -5.56 -9.45 12.98
C ARG A 223 -4.18 -8.88 13.30
N ILE A 224 -3.90 -7.62 12.92
CA ILE A 224 -2.66 -6.94 13.31
C ILE A 224 -2.56 -6.87 14.83
N SER A 225 -3.62 -6.44 15.53
CA SER A 225 -3.62 -6.31 16.99
C SER A 225 -3.31 -7.61 17.73
N GLN A 226 -3.78 -8.75 17.21
CA GLN A 226 -3.53 -10.08 17.77
C GLN A 226 -2.08 -10.55 17.62
N HIS A 227 -1.33 -9.93 16.70
CA HIS A 227 0.03 -10.34 16.34
C HIS A 227 1.08 -9.26 16.69
N LEU A 228 0.69 -8.21 17.41
CA LEU A 228 1.64 -7.27 17.98
C LEU A 228 2.45 -7.95 19.10
N CYS A 229 3.77 -7.81 19.02
CA CYS A 229 4.69 -8.32 20.03
C CYS A 229 5.60 -7.17 20.48
N PRO A 230 5.96 -7.06 21.77
CA PRO A 230 6.93 -6.07 22.23
C PRO A 230 8.22 -6.13 21.40
N GLN A 231 8.74 -4.97 21.03
CA GLN A 231 9.99 -4.80 20.26
C GLN A 231 9.93 -5.30 18.80
N HIS A 232 8.84 -5.94 18.37
CA HIS A 232 8.62 -6.29 16.97
C HIS A 232 8.08 -5.09 16.18
N THR A 233 8.42 -5.07 14.90
CA THR A 233 7.73 -4.22 13.92
C THR A 233 6.82 -5.11 13.07
N PHE A 234 5.58 -4.70 12.88
CA PHE A 234 4.65 -5.35 11.96
C PHE A 234 4.58 -4.52 10.66
N LEU A 235 5.16 -5.03 9.57
CA LEU A 235 5.02 -4.44 8.24
C LEU A 235 3.76 -5.00 7.59
N HIS A 236 2.78 -4.15 7.30
CA HIS A 236 1.53 -4.53 6.63
C HIS A 236 1.53 -3.95 5.21
N LEU A 237 1.36 -4.81 4.21
CA LEU A 237 1.20 -4.40 2.82
C LEU A 237 -0.29 -4.42 2.46
N ASN A 238 -0.79 -3.27 2.00
CA ASN A 238 -2.21 -3.03 1.76
C ASN A 238 -2.41 -2.10 0.57
N GLY A 239 -3.56 -2.17 -0.09
CA GLY A 239 -3.97 -1.14 -1.05
C GLY A 239 -3.98 0.23 -0.39
N SER A 240 -3.54 1.27 -1.09
CA SER A 240 -3.34 2.62 -0.51
C SER A 240 -4.56 3.16 0.25
N TYR A 241 -5.76 2.89 -0.26
CA TYR A 241 -7.02 3.24 0.39
C TYR A 241 -7.12 2.76 1.86
N HIS A 242 -6.54 1.61 2.18
CA HIS A 242 -6.64 0.97 3.49
C HIS A 242 -5.81 1.65 4.60
N SER A 243 -4.93 2.59 4.26
CA SER A 243 -4.08 3.31 5.24
C SER A 243 -3.95 4.80 4.98
N LEU A 244 -4.53 5.31 3.88
CA LEU A 244 -4.47 6.71 3.48
C LEU A 244 -4.97 7.63 4.59
N GLN A 245 -4.25 8.71 4.88
CA GLN A 245 -4.60 9.74 5.88
C GLN A 245 -4.92 9.16 7.27
N ASN A 246 -4.25 8.06 7.66
CA ASN A 246 -4.57 7.32 8.89
C ASN A 246 -6.01 6.76 8.96
N GLY A 247 -6.65 6.56 7.80
CA GLY A 247 -7.96 5.95 7.64
C GLY A 247 -7.91 4.42 7.51
N GLY A 248 -8.99 3.84 6.96
CA GLY A 248 -9.12 2.41 6.67
C GLY A 248 -8.90 1.52 7.90
N ILE A 249 -7.80 0.77 7.90
CA ILE A 249 -7.41 -0.20 8.94
C ILE A 249 -7.11 0.50 10.28
N ILE A 250 -6.48 1.68 10.24
CA ILE A 250 -5.85 2.31 11.40
C ILE A 250 -6.86 2.66 12.51
N PRO A 251 -8.04 3.24 12.23
CA PRO A 251 -9.07 3.47 13.24
C PRO A 251 -9.52 2.19 13.94
N TYR A 252 -9.66 1.07 13.23
CA TYR A 252 -10.03 -0.22 13.83
C TYR A 252 -8.91 -0.78 14.71
N LEU A 253 -7.67 -0.76 14.22
CA LEU A 253 -6.50 -1.17 15.00
C LEU A 253 -6.42 -0.40 16.33
N ARG A 254 -6.62 0.92 16.30
CA ARG A 254 -6.57 1.76 17.52
C ARG A 254 -7.64 1.42 18.56
N ARG A 255 -8.74 0.75 18.18
CA ARG A 255 -9.72 0.25 19.18
C ARG A 255 -9.15 -0.88 20.02
N TYR A 256 -8.31 -1.72 19.43
CA TYR A 256 -7.70 -2.88 20.09
C TYR A 256 -6.33 -2.57 20.69
N ALA A 257 -5.57 -1.67 20.06
CA ALA A 257 -4.23 -1.29 20.45
C ALA A 257 -4.01 0.23 20.33
N PRO A 258 -4.60 1.05 21.25
CA PRO A 258 -4.66 2.51 21.11
C PRO A 258 -3.30 3.22 21.22
N LYS A 259 -2.28 2.56 21.79
CA LYS A 259 -0.94 3.13 21.98
C LYS A 259 0.06 2.75 20.88
N THR A 260 -0.40 2.06 19.83
CA THR A 260 0.44 1.62 18.72
C THR A 260 1.11 2.80 18.04
N ARG A 261 2.44 2.80 17.98
CA ARG A 261 3.22 3.73 17.17
C ARG A 261 3.13 3.30 15.71
N ILE A 262 2.59 4.14 14.86
CA ILE A 262 2.32 3.84 13.45
C ILE A 262 3.20 4.72 12.56
N VAL A 263 3.72 4.12 11.48
CA VAL A 263 4.29 4.82 10.33
C VAL A 263 3.51 4.40 9.09
N THR A 264 3.23 5.35 8.20
CA THR A 264 2.52 5.14 6.94
C THR A 264 3.40 5.50 5.75
N ILE A 265 3.38 4.65 4.73
CA ILE A 265 3.97 4.87 3.42
C ILE A 265 2.84 4.72 2.42
N THR A 266 2.72 5.59 1.42
CA THR A 266 1.76 5.42 0.33
C THR A 266 2.40 5.64 -1.02
N THR A 267 1.91 4.93 -2.03
CA THR A 267 2.28 5.17 -3.43
C THR A 267 1.24 6.06 -4.11
N VAL A 268 1.71 7.03 -4.90
CA VAL A 268 0.88 7.92 -5.73
C VAL A 268 1.42 7.94 -7.16
N LEU A 269 0.54 8.21 -8.12
CA LEU A 269 0.90 8.42 -9.53
C LEU A 269 0.80 9.90 -9.86
N GLN A 270 1.80 10.44 -10.56
CA GLN A 270 1.84 11.84 -11.02
C GLN A 270 2.57 11.94 -12.35
N GLU A 271 2.21 12.93 -13.16
CA GLU A 271 2.95 13.29 -14.38
C GLU A 271 4.32 13.90 -14.02
N ASP A 272 4.32 14.91 -13.14
CA ASP A 272 5.55 15.50 -12.60
C ASP A 272 5.94 14.82 -11.28
N VAL A 273 7.04 14.08 -11.32
CA VAL A 273 7.57 13.41 -10.14
C VAL A 273 8.50 14.27 -9.29
N GLU A 274 8.94 15.45 -9.77
CA GLU A 274 9.88 16.31 -9.06
C GLU A 274 9.25 17.06 -7.89
N ALA A 275 7.94 17.26 -7.90
CA ALA A 275 7.17 17.87 -6.84
C ALA A 275 5.97 17.02 -6.43
N LEU A 276 5.61 17.10 -5.15
CA LEU A 276 4.37 16.51 -4.66
C LEU A 276 3.21 17.46 -4.98
N GLU A 277 2.20 16.98 -5.71
CA GLU A 277 0.96 17.73 -5.91
C GLU A 277 0.25 17.91 -4.56
N GLU A 278 -0.38 19.06 -4.40
CA GLU A 278 -1.07 19.46 -3.17
C GLU A 278 -2.11 18.42 -2.71
N ALA A 279 -2.78 17.77 -3.67
CA ALA A 279 -3.77 16.73 -3.41
C ALA A 279 -3.21 15.54 -2.62
N TYR A 280 -1.92 15.21 -2.77
CA TYR A 280 -1.27 14.11 -2.06
C TYR A 280 -0.59 14.53 -0.75
N GLY A 281 -0.54 15.83 -0.45
CA GLY A 281 0.00 16.37 0.79
C GLY A 281 -0.70 15.77 2.03
N GLY A 282 0.10 15.31 2.99
CA GLY A 282 -0.42 14.75 4.25
C GLY A 282 -1.13 13.40 4.13
N MET A 283 -1.07 12.73 2.97
CA MET A 283 -1.70 11.41 2.80
C MET A 283 -1.02 10.27 3.58
N ALA A 284 0.27 10.40 3.86
CA ALA A 284 1.05 9.46 4.67
C ALA A 284 2.29 10.17 5.26
N ASP A 285 3.01 9.51 6.16
CA ASP A 285 4.29 10.01 6.68
C ASP A 285 5.37 10.08 5.58
N PHE A 286 5.33 9.10 4.66
CA PHE A 286 6.19 9.02 3.49
C PHE A 286 5.37 8.73 2.23
N ILE A 287 5.75 9.37 1.13
CA ILE A 287 5.05 9.24 -0.15
C ILE A 287 6.06 8.82 -1.22
N LEU A 288 5.73 7.70 -1.88
CA LEU A 288 6.43 7.18 -3.04
C LEU A 288 5.71 7.70 -4.29
N ILE A 289 6.32 8.67 -4.95
CA ILE A 289 5.81 9.24 -6.20
C ILE A 289 6.34 8.40 -7.36
N VAL A 290 5.44 7.88 -8.18
CA VAL A 290 5.78 7.09 -9.38
C VAL A 290 5.20 7.82 -10.60
N PRO A 291 5.93 7.87 -11.73
CA PRO A 291 5.37 8.41 -12.98
C PRO A 291 4.06 7.71 -13.33
N GLU A 292 3.04 8.46 -13.73
CA GLU A 292 1.74 7.90 -14.10
C GLU A 292 1.79 7.02 -15.36
N ASP A 293 2.79 7.24 -16.21
CA ASP A 293 3.07 6.46 -17.42
C ASP A 293 3.89 5.18 -17.16
N MET A 294 4.20 4.89 -15.89
CA MET A 294 4.86 3.65 -15.50
C MET A 294 4.02 2.43 -15.88
N THR A 295 4.65 1.44 -16.51
CA THR A 295 4.01 0.19 -16.90
C THR A 295 3.41 -0.53 -15.70
N ARG A 296 2.25 -1.18 -15.89
CA ARG A 296 1.56 -1.93 -14.85
C ARG A 296 1.91 -3.42 -14.88
N THR A 297 1.88 -4.06 -13.72
CA THR A 297 1.99 -5.52 -13.59
C THR A 297 0.58 -6.09 -13.75
N HIS A 298 0.30 -6.65 -14.94
CA HIS A 298 -1.01 -7.15 -15.40
C HIS A 298 -1.98 -6.08 -15.93
#